data_AF-A0A453R9T4-F1
#
_entry.id   AF-A0A453R9T4-F1
#
_cell.length_a   1.000
_cell.length_b   1.000
_cell.length_c   1.000
_cell.angle_alpha   90.00
_cell.angle_beta   90.00
_cell.angle_gamma   90.00
#
_symmetry.space_group_name_H-M   'P 1'
#
loop_
_entity.id
_entity.type
_entity.pdbx_description
1 polymer ?
#
loop_
_entity_poly.entity_id
_entity_poly.type
_entity_poly.pdbx_seq_one_letter_code
_entity_poly.pdbx_strand_id
1 'polypeptide(L)'
;MQMTELFNGRSSVAGKIPSGLFNACFGLDGGSWAQDASSTKCLALDGYFISLLDLRLDCRPLALADRVVADVPATWDPSAISSFIQKYGTHIVVGVSMGGQDVVYVKQDKSSLLPESEIKEHLEKLGDQLFTGTCPMPPSHCKSRDNKTKVPEAFNVFDAQLTQPRVEGMTSQVACKEGVTVIHSKRGGDTAARSHAEWLLTVPAKPDAIGFKLVPLTSLLKGVSGLGFLSHAINLYLRYKPPVEDLRYFLDFQHHRSWAPVLSDLPLALCSNRQGASQALHFSLVGSKLHVNSNQVIIPNLPVTGMRLHLEGKKNNRLGLHLQHLANTPTFIKGRRDKPPIWRGSETVSDERYHEPVQRRMFAHVCTAPVKYDPNWCSAHRRTAYIVSGVQLHVRAHDSTTVLHLRLLYTELAGYAVVQSKWAHNTGRLSGKGGFLSKSLGVAASSGAAERDRQEPARVNVDSGVFAGGPPVPVGDQKLLKFVDTSQVTMGPQDSPGHWLVTGAKLDAEKGKISLHVKFSLLAPVS
;
A
#
# COMPACT_ATOMS: atom_id res chain seq x y z
N MET A 1 17.79 -0.21 -4.48
CA MET A 1 18.29 0.26 -3.16
C MET A 1 19.49 1.21 -3.29
N GLN A 2 20.48 0.94 -4.15
CA GLN A 2 21.68 1.79 -4.29
C GLN A 2 21.37 3.28 -4.52
N MET A 3 20.43 3.61 -5.41
CA MET A 3 20.04 5.01 -5.65
C MET A 3 19.43 5.68 -4.41
N THR A 4 18.65 4.97 -3.61
CA THR A 4 18.13 5.52 -2.34
C THR A 4 19.26 5.86 -1.37
N GLU A 5 20.24 4.97 -1.23
CA GLU A 5 21.40 5.17 -0.37
C GLU A 5 22.26 6.36 -0.87
N LEU A 6 22.39 6.55 -2.18
CA LEU A 6 23.06 7.71 -2.78
C LEU A 6 22.40 9.03 -2.34
N PHE A 7 21.08 9.16 -2.49
CA PHE A 7 20.34 10.38 -2.11
C PHE A 7 20.36 10.63 -0.60
N ASN A 8 20.21 9.57 0.20
CA ASN A 8 20.26 9.65 1.66
C ASN A 8 21.67 10.07 2.13
N GLY A 9 22.72 9.48 1.55
CA GLY A 9 24.11 9.83 1.82
C GLY A 9 24.43 11.28 1.45
N ARG A 10 23.96 11.75 0.28
CA ARG A 10 24.05 13.17 -0.11
C ARG A 10 23.39 14.09 0.91
N SER A 11 22.33 13.64 1.57
CA SER A 11 21.59 14.43 2.57
C SER A 11 22.03 14.21 4.02
N SER A 12 23.05 13.38 4.26
CA SER A 12 23.46 12.93 5.61
C SER A 12 22.34 12.26 6.42
N VAL A 13 21.35 11.69 5.73
CA VAL A 13 20.29 10.89 6.34
C VAL A 13 20.72 9.44 6.38
N ALA A 14 20.65 8.82 7.56
CA ALA A 14 20.99 7.40 7.72
C ALA A 14 19.84 6.48 7.27
N GLY A 15 20.19 5.30 6.76
CA GLY A 15 19.25 4.22 6.49
C GLY A 15 18.81 4.09 5.02
N LYS A 16 17.91 3.13 4.79
CA LYS A 16 17.49 2.67 3.46
C LYS A 16 16.11 3.17 3.03
N ILE A 17 15.47 3.99 3.87
CA ILE A 17 14.13 4.53 3.59
C ILE A 17 14.29 5.64 2.53
N PRO A 18 13.56 5.60 1.41
CA PRO A 18 13.57 6.64 0.40
C PRO A 18 13.24 8.02 0.97
N SER A 19 14.09 9.01 0.71
CA SER A 19 13.81 10.41 1.07
C SER A 19 12.71 11.00 0.17
N GLY A 20 12.07 12.08 0.64
CA GLY A 20 11.09 12.82 -0.16
C GLY A 20 11.70 13.35 -1.47
N LEU A 21 12.95 13.83 -1.42
CA LEU A 21 13.68 14.29 -2.60
C LEU A 21 13.89 13.16 -3.63
N PHE A 22 14.31 11.98 -3.17
CA PHE A 22 14.45 10.81 -4.05
C PHE A 22 13.12 10.47 -4.74
N ASN A 23 12.02 10.43 -3.99
CA ASN A 23 10.70 10.13 -4.55
C ASN A 23 10.31 11.17 -5.60
N ALA A 24 10.52 12.46 -5.31
CA ALA A 24 10.19 13.53 -6.24
C ALA A 24 11.03 13.48 -7.53
N CYS A 25 12.34 13.25 -7.42
CA CYS A 25 13.27 13.18 -8.56
C CYS A 25 12.91 12.05 -9.55
N PHE A 26 12.47 10.89 -9.06
CA PHE A 26 12.07 9.75 -9.90
C PHE A 26 10.57 9.68 -10.18
N GLY A 27 9.80 10.66 -9.68
CA GLY A 27 8.35 10.67 -9.82
C GLY A 27 7.67 9.43 -9.22
N LEU A 28 8.13 9.01 -8.04
CA LEU A 28 7.48 8.01 -7.20
C LEU A 28 6.50 8.71 -6.27
N ASP A 29 5.27 8.22 -6.18
CA ASP A 29 4.29 8.80 -5.26
C ASP A 29 4.67 8.43 -3.80
N GLY A 30 4.60 9.40 -2.89
CA GLY A 30 4.84 9.18 -1.47
C GLY A 30 3.91 8.10 -0.90
N GLY A 31 2.63 8.13 -1.24
CA GLY A 31 1.62 7.22 -0.69
C GLY A 31 1.65 5.79 -1.26
N SER A 32 2.24 5.60 -2.45
CA SER A 32 2.34 4.28 -3.10
C SER A 32 3.79 3.87 -3.41
N TRP A 33 4.79 4.51 -2.79
CA TRP A 33 6.19 4.30 -3.15
C TRP A 33 6.62 2.83 -3.16
N ALA A 34 6.07 2.00 -2.26
CA ALA A 34 6.39 0.57 -2.19
C ALA A 34 5.83 -0.20 -3.40
N GLN A 35 4.67 0.20 -3.92
CA GLN A 35 4.08 -0.36 -5.14
C GLN A 35 4.89 0.11 -6.35
N ASP A 36 5.19 1.41 -6.44
CA ASP A 36 6.01 1.98 -7.51
C ASP A 36 7.41 1.36 -7.54
N ALA A 37 8.02 1.16 -6.37
CA ALA A 37 9.31 0.47 -6.25
C ALA A 37 9.22 -1.00 -6.66
N SER A 38 8.08 -1.66 -6.42
CA SER A 38 7.86 -3.05 -6.83
C SER A 38 7.65 -3.20 -8.34
N SER A 39 7.12 -2.18 -9.02
CA SER A 39 6.96 -2.14 -10.47
C SER A 39 8.20 -1.61 -11.19
N THR A 40 9.10 -0.92 -10.49
CA THR A 40 10.36 -0.41 -11.04
C THR A 40 11.38 -1.53 -11.23
N LYS A 41 12.02 -1.55 -12.40
CA LYS A 41 13.13 -2.43 -12.77
C LYS A 41 14.47 -1.77 -12.47
N CYS A 42 14.70 -0.58 -13.01
CA CYS A 42 15.97 0.14 -12.90
C CYS A 42 15.75 1.65 -12.73
N LEU A 43 16.65 2.31 -12.01
CA LEU A 43 16.70 3.76 -11.82
C LEU A 43 18.11 4.24 -12.17
N ALA A 44 18.19 5.27 -13.02
CA ALA A 44 19.47 5.87 -13.42
C ALA A 44 19.37 7.40 -13.39
N LEU A 45 20.50 8.07 -13.23
CA LEU A 45 20.59 9.52 -13.32
C LEU A 45 21.91 9.92 -13.95
N ASP A 46 21.90 11.01 -14.70
CA ASP A 46 23.08 11.70 -15.19
C ASP A 46 22.86 13.21 -15.15
N GLY A 47 23.89 13.99 -14.84
CA GLY A 47 23.73 15.43 -14.70
C GLY A 47 24.83 16.15 -13.95
N TYR A 48 24.76 17.47 -14.04
CA TYR A 48 25.73 18.40 -13.45
C TYR A 48 25.18 18.98 -12.15
N PHE A 49 26.04 19.00 -11.12
CA PHE A 49 25.77 19.59 -9.82
C PHE A 49 26.87 20.59 -9.49
N ILE A 50 26.54 21.88 -9.52
CA ILE A 50 27.48 22.98 -9.34
C ILE A 50 27.21 23.59 -7.98
N SER A 51 28.05 23.31 -6.99
CA SER A 51 28.01 24.01 -5.71
C SER A 51 28.90 25.25 -5.77
N LEU A 52 28.32 26.41 -5.51
CA LEU A 52 29.04 27.69 -5.42
C LEU A 52 29.34 28.04 -3.96
N LEU A 53 28.45 27.66 -3.04
CA LEU A 53 28.55 27.99 -1.62
C LEU A 53 27.98 26.86 -0.77
N ASP A 54 28.78 26.37 0.17
CA ASP A 54 28.31 25.42 1.19
C ASP A 54 28.19 26.14 2.54
N LEU A 55 26.95 26.33 2.99
CA LEU A 55 26.63 26.86 4.31
C LEU A 55 26.49 25.70 5.30
N ARG A 56 27.12 25.81 6.46
CA ARG A 56 27.01 24.82 7.54
C ARG A 56 26.78 25.52 8.88
N LEU A 57 25.92 24.93 9.69
CA LEU A 57 25.75 25.32 11.09
C LEU A 57 26.96 24.84 11.89
N ASP A 58 27.75 25.79 12.40
CA ASP A 58 28.97 25.52 13.16
C ASP A 58 28.72 25.39 14.68
N CYS A 59 27.53 25.78 15.16
CA CYS A 59 27.21 25.75 16.58
C CYS A 59 27.11 24.32 17.13
N ARG A 60 28.00 23.98 18.08
CA ARG A 60 27.92 22.73 18.85
C ARG A 60 28.03 23.04 20.36
N PRO A 61 27.10 22.55 21.20
CA PRO A 61 25.96 21.69 20.87
C PRO A 61 24.80 22.47 20.23
N LEU A 62 24.12 21.86 19.26
CA LEU A 62 22.85 22.38 18.75
C LEU A 62 21.77 22.21 19.81
N ALA A 63 21.02 23.28 20.09
CA ALA A 63 19.89 23.26 20.99
C ALA A 63 18.61 23.64 20.23
N LEU A 64 17.50 22.99 20.59
CA LEU A 64 16.18 23.38 20.12
C LEU A 64 15.63 24.50 20.98
N ALA A 65 14.85 25.40 20.40
CA ALA A 65 14.13 26.42 21.16
C ALA A 65 13.16 25.75 22.16
N ASP A 66 13.02 26.31 23.36
CA ASP A 66 12.23 25.73 24.45
C ASP A 66 10.78 25.41 24.04
N ARG A 67 10.20 26.24 23.17
CA ARG A 67 8.86 26.00 22.60
C ARG A 67 8.73 24.67 21.84
N VAL A 68 9.78 24.24 21.14
CA VAL A 68 9.79 22.97 20.39
C VAL A 68 9.83 21.81 21.37
N VAL A 69 10.60 21.95 22.46
CA VAL A 69 10.69 20.94 23.52
C VAL A 69 9.36 20.83 24.28
N ALA A 70 8.72 21.95 24.58
CA ALA A 70 7.45 22.01 25.28
C ALA A 70 6.28 21.41 24.46
N ASP A 71 6.34 21.51 23.14
CA ASP A 71 5.31 20.95 22.24
C ASP A 71 5.43 19.43 22.05
N VAL A 72 6.48 18.77 22.59
CA VAL A 72 6.63 17.30 22.47
C VAL A 72 5.54 16.59 23.26
N PRO A 73 4.70 15.75 22.61
CA PRO A 73 3.64 15.03 23.30
C PRO A 73 4.19 14.01 24.29
N ALA A 74 3.75 14.07 25.55
CA ALA A 74 4.21 13.15 26.61
C ALA A 74 3.67 11.71 26.44
N THR A 75 2.55 11.54 25.74
CA THR A 75 1.87 10.26 25.51
C THR A 75 1.63 10.04 24.02
N TRP A 76 1.25 8.81 23.63
CA TRP A 76 0.77 8.54 22.28
C TRP A 76 -0.60 9.22 22.04
N ASP A 77 -0.55 10.48 21.59
CA ASP A 77 -1.71 11.24 21.11
C ASP A 77 -1.54 11.54 19.61
N PRO A 78 -2.26 10.81 18.73
CA PRO A 78 -2.22 11.01 17.29
C PRO A 78 -2.48 12.44 16.83
N SER A 79 -3.35 13.20 17.52
CA SER A 79 -3.65 14.58 17.15
C SER A 79 -2.46 15.50 17.44
N ALA A 80 -1.97 15.48 18.68
CA ALA A 80 -0.82 16.29 19.08
C ALA A 80 0.45 15.94 18.29
N ILE A 81 0.70 14.65 18.06
CA ILE A 81 1.85 14.19 17.26
C ILE A 81 1.73 14.65 15.81
N SER A 82 0.55 14.53 15.19
CA SER A 82 0.33 14.99 13.81
C SER A 82 0.55 16.49 13.71
N SER A 83 0.02 17.28 14.64
CA SER A 83 0.24 18.72 14.69
C SER A 83 1.72 19.07 14.89
N PHE A 84 2.46 18.33 15.72
CA PHE A 84 3.90 18.52 15.90
C PHE A 84 4.66 18.31 14.60
N ILE A 85 4.42 17.17 13.91
CA ILE A 85 5.11 16.84 12.65
C ILE A 85 4.76 17.85 11.56
N GLN A 86 3.52 18.32 11.48
CA GLN A 86 3.11 19.34 10.52
C GLN A 86 3.76 20.71 10.82
N LYS A 87 3.89 21.08 12.09
CA LYS A 87 4.45 22.37 12.52
C LYS A 87 5.97 22.44 12.42
N TYR A 88 6.67 21.36 12.80
CA TYR A 88 8.14 21.36 12.94
C TYR A 88 8.85 20.46 11.93
N GLY A 89 8.14 19.57 11.24
CA GLY A 89 8.74 18.60 10.34
C GLY A 89 9.41 17.43 11.06
N THR A 90 10.29 16.73 10.35
CA THR A 90 10.96 15.50 10.82
C THR A 90 12.47 15.67 11.03
N HIS A 91 13.07 16.59 10.29
CA HIS A 91 14.51 16.81 10.24
C HIS A 91 14.82 18.31 10.27
N ILE A 92 16.02 18.63 10.75
CA ILE A 92 16.55 19.99 10.81
C ILE A 92 17.63 20.13 9.75
N VAL A 93 17.61 21.25 9.03
CA VAL A 93 18.65 21.61 8.07
C VAL A 93 19.87 22.13 8.84
N VAL A 94 20.97 21.38 8.79
CA VAL A 94 22.26 21.76 9.41
C VAL A 94 23.28 22.25 8.38
N GLY A 95 22.96 22.12 7.09
CA GLY A 95 23.78 22.67 6.03
C GLY A 95 23.02 22.73 4.72
N VAL A 96 23.43 23.67 3.87
CA VAL A 96 22.83 23.93 2.56
C VAL A 96 23.95 24.14 1.56
N SER A 97 23.88 23.45 0.42
CA SER A 97 24.72 23.69 -0.75
C SER A 97 23.93 24.53 -1.75
N MET A 98 24.42 25.70 -2.09
CA MET A 98 23.81 26.65 -3.02
C MET A 98 24.56 26.68 -4.34
N GLY A 99 23.82 26.69 -5.45
CA GLY A 99 24.37 26.77 -6.79
C GLY A 99 23.33 26.37 -7.84
N GLY A 100 23.66 25.43 -8.72
CA GLY A 100 22.77 24.99 -9.79
C GLY A 100 22.90 23.50 -10.08
N GLN A 101 21.80 22.86 -10.48
CA GLN A 101 21.80 21.51 -10.99
C GLN A 101 20.97 21.38 -12.28
N ASP A 102 21.49 20.58 -13.21
CA ASP A 102 20.85 20.24 -14.49
C ASP A 102 21.00 18.72 -14.67
N VAL A 103 19.90 17.99 -14.49
CA VAL A 103 19.92 16.55 -14.25
C VAL A 103 18.83 15.84 -15.04
N VAL A 104 19.16 14.69 -15.61
CA VAL A 104 18.22 13.75 -16.22
C VAL A 104 18.08 12.53 -15.31
N TYR A 105 16.85 12.20 -14.94
CA TYR A 105 16.49 11.00 -14.21
C TYR A 105 15.78 10.03 -15.15
N VAL A 106 16.10 8.75 -15.05
CA VAL A 106 15.44 7.68 -15.81
C VAL A 106 14.84 6.68 -14.83
N LYS A 107 13.55 6.40 -15.01
CA LYS A 107 12.83 5.32 -14.34
C LYS A 107 12.41 4.29 -15.39
N GLN A 108 12.86 3.06 -15.21
CA GLN A 108 12.47 1.92 -16.04
C GLN A 108 11.53 1.01 -15.25
N ASP A 109 10.35 0.73 -15.78
CA ASP A 109 9.39 -0.21 -15.21
C ASP A 109 9.66 -1.64 -15.67
N LYS A 110 9.18 -2.64 -14.91
CA LYS A 110 9.30 -4.07 -15.24
C LYS A 110 8.56 -4.46 -16.52
N SER A 111 7.62 -3.63 -16.98
CA SER A 111 6.95 -3.82 -18.27
C SER A 111 7.85 -3.51 -19.46
N SER A 112 8.94 -2.76 -19.27
CA SER A 112 9.90 -2.45 -20.34
C SER A 112 10.70 -3.69 -20.73
N LEU A 113 10.75 -3.95 -22.04
CA LEU A 113 11.53 -5.06 -22.63
C LEU A 113 13.02 -4.73 -22.78
N LEU A 114 13.40 -3.46 -22.67
CA LEU A 114 14.79 -3.03 -22.84
C LEU A 114 15.72 -3.60 -21.74
N PRO A 115 16.93 -4.05 -22.08
CA PRO A 115 17.94 -4.41 -21.10
C PRO A 115 18.51 -3.15 -20.41
N GLU A 116 19.03 -3.33 -19.20
CA GLU A 116 19.58 -2.22 -18.40
C GLU A 116 20.82 -1.57 -19.04
N SER A 117 21.58 -2.33 -19.82
CA SER A 117 22.73 -1.83 -20.58
C SER A 117 22.32 -0.82 -21.65
N GLU A 118 21.21 -1.07 -22.36
CA GLU A 118 20.68 -0.13 -23.38
C GLU A 118 20.16 1.15 -22.72
N ILE A 119 19.51 1.05 -21.55
CA ILE A 119 19.08 2.23 -20.79
C ILE A 119 20.28 3.10 -20.41
N LYS A 120 21.38 2.47 -19.97
CA LYS A 120 22.62 3.18 -19.64
C LYS A 120 23.21 3.87 -20.88
N GLU A 121 23.33 3.17 -22.00
CA GLU A 121 23.86 3.74 -23.26
C GLU A 121 23.00 4.90 -23.76
N HIS A 122 21.67 4.77 -23.70
CA HIS A 122 20.76 5.84 -24.07
C HIS A 122 20.85 7.05 -23.14
N LEU A 123 21.04 6.84 -21.83
CA LEU A 123 21.25 7.91 -20.87
C LEU A 123 22.57 8.64 -21.12
N GLU A 124 23.67 7.91 -21.34
CA GLU A 124 24.98 8.49 -21.65
C GLU A 124 24.91 9.34 -22.93
N LYS A 125 24.30 8.81 -24.00
CA LYS A 125 24.12 9.55 -25.25
C LYS A 125 23.25 10.80 -25.09
N LEU A 126 22.20 10.73 -24.27
CA LEU A 126 21.35 11.88 -23.98
C LEU A 126 22.11 12.92 -23.14
N GLY A 127 22.91 12.49 -22.16
CA GLY A 127 23.79 13.34 -21.38
C GLY A 127 24.79 14.09 -22.26
N ASP A 128 25.45 13.39 -23.19
CA ASP A 128 26.34 14.00 -24.17
C ASP A 128 25.62 15.08 -24.99
N GLN A 129 24.43 14.76 -25.52
CA GLN A 129 23.62 15.71 -26.29
C GLN A 129 23.21 16.95 -25.48
N LEU A 130 22.74 16.77 -24.25
CA LEU A 130 22.22 17.86 -23.42
C LEU A 130 23.33 18.73 -22.84
N PHE A 131 24.39 18.11 -22.31
CA PHE A 131 25.37 18.80 -21.49
C PHE A 131 26.61 19.24 -22.25
N THR A 132 27.04 18.47 -23.26
CA THR A 132 28.23 18.81 -24.06
C THR A 132 27.88 19.51 -25.36
N GLY A 133 26.62 19.48 -25.78
CA GLY A 133 26.18 20.02 -27.07
C GLY A 133 26.71 19.23 -28.28
N THR A 134 27.31 18.05 -28.04
CA THR A 134 27.66 17.13 -29.11
C THR A 134 26.36 16.53 -29.65
N CYS A 135 25.88 17.09 -30.75
CA CYS A 135 24.83 16.47 -31.53
C CYS A 135 25.51 15.45 -32.44
N PRO A 136 25.45 14.12 -32.18
CA PRO A 136 25.74 13.16 -33.23
C PRO A 136 24.56 13.22 -34.21
N MET A 137 24.48 14.28 -35.01
CA MET A 137 23.65 14.30 -36.19
C MET A 137 24.17 13.17 -37.09
N PRO A 138 23.39 12.12 -37.38
CA PRO A 138 23.63 11.44 -38.64
C PRO A 138 23.37 12.51 -39.72
N PRO A 139 24.25 12.67 -40.72
CA PRO A 139 23.99 13.59 -41.81
C PRO A 139 22.59 13.32 -42.35
N SER A 140 21.76 14.35 -42.39
CA SER A 140 20.47 14.35 -43.06
C SER A 140 20.70 14.24 -44.57
N HIS A 141 21.12 13.06 -45.03
CA HIS A 141 21.09 12.52 -46.39
C HIS A 141 21.96 11.25 -46.43
N CYS A 142 21.53 10.19 -45.75
CA CYS A 142 21.95 8.83 -46.11
C CYS A 142 20.81 7.86 -45.82
N LYS A 143 20.12 7.42 -46.88
CA LYS A 143 19.27 6.23 -46.86
C LYS A 143 20.17 5.00 -46.70
N SER A 144 20.70 4.75 -45.51
CA SER A 144 21.28 3.45 -45.17
C SER A 144 20.19 2.62 -44.50
N ARG A 145 19.91 1.50 -45.15
CA ARG A 145 18.93 0.50 -44.79
C ARG A 145 19.64 -0.49 -43.86
N ASP A 146 19.99 -0.04 -42.67
CA ASP A 146 20.64 -0.89 -41.65
C ASP A 146 19.97 -0.67 -40.29
N ASN A 147 19.83 -1.77 -39.54
CA ASN A 147 19.17 -1.89 -38.23
C ASN A 147 19.79 -0.97 -37.16
N LYS A 148 19.58 0.33 -37.25
CA LYS A 148 19.89 1.28 -36.17
C LYS A 148 18.93 1.03 -35.04
N THR A 149 19.47 0.67 -33.88
CA THR A 149 18.81 0.71 -32.57
C THR A 149 18.02 2.02 -32.48
N LYS A 150 16.70 1.92 -32.64
CA LYS A 150 15.81 3.09 -32.57
C LYS A 150 15.95 3.64 -31.15
N VAL A 151 16.43 4.87 -31.03
CA VAL A 151 16.42 5.57 -29.73
C VAL A 151 14.96 5.58 -29.24
N PRO A 152 14.67 5.04 -28.05
CA PRO A 152 13.30 5.02 -27.55
C PRO A 152 12.80 6.45 -27.44
N GLU A 153 11.58 6.72 -27.90
CA GLU A 153 11.00 8.08 -27.91
C GLU A 153 10.96 8.72 -26.51
N ALA A 154 10.98 7.90 -25.45
CA ALA A 154 11.10 8.38 -24.07
C ALA A 154 12.37 9.21 -23.82
N PHE A 155 13.45 9.01 -24.59
CA PHE A 155 14.69 9.80 -24.48
C PHE A 155 14.68 11.08 -25.35
N ASN A 156 13.61 11.34 -26.12
CA ASN A 156 13.43 12.60 -26.85
C ASN A 156 12.86 13.67 -25.93
N VAL A 157 13.68 14.19 -25.03
CA VAL A 157 13.21 15.17 -24.02
C VAL A 157 12.93 16.55 -24.63
N PHE A 158 13.47 16.86 -25.80
CA PHE A 158 13.30 18.14 -26.50
C PHE A 158 11.85 18.45 -26.91
N ASP A 159 11.03 17.42 -27.14
CA ASP A 159 9.61 17.55 -27.49
C ASP A 159 8.68 17.28 -26.28
N ALA A 160 9.26 17.07 -25.10
CA ALA A 160 8.51 16.69 -23.91
C ALA A 160 7.67 17.85 -23.37
N GLN A 161 6.48 17.51 -22.85
CA GLN A 161 5.60 18.51 -22.24
C GLN A 161 6.22 19.03 -20.93
N LEU A 162 6.29 20.36 -20.81
CA LEU A 162 6.57 21.03 -19.54
C LEU A 162 5.50 20.62 -18.52
N THR A 163 5.93 20.02 -17.42
CA THR A 163 5.05 19.69 -16.29
C THR A 163 5.31 20.66 -15.15
N GLN A 164 4.25 21.00 -14.40
CA GLN A 164 4.37 21.88 -13.24
C GLN A 164 5.40 21.32 -12.22
N PRO A 165 6.15 22.20 -11.54
CA PRO A 165 7.19 21.81 -10.60
C PRO A 165 6.62 20.92 -9.48
N ARG A 166 7.10 19.67 -9.39
CA ARG A 166 6.78 18.75 -8.27
C ARG A 166 7.52 19.10 -6.98
N VAL A 167 8.58 19.89 -7.11
CA VAL A 167 9.37 20.45 -6.01
C VAL A 167 9.50 21.94 -6.29
N GLU A 168 9.26 22.76 -5.27
CA GLU A 168 9.39 24.21 -5.38
C GLU A 168 10.80 24.62 -5.85
N GLY A 169 10.87 25.46 -6.88
CA GLY A 169 12.13 25.88 -7.52
C GLY A 169 12.72 24.91 -8.55
N MET A 170 12.08 23.76 -8.83
CA MET A 170 12.56 22.75 -9.78
C MET A 170 11.67 22.66 -11.02
N THR A 171 12.18 23.01 -12.19
CA THR A 171 11.45 22.86 -13.47
C THR A 171 11.75 21.48 -14.06
N SER A 172 10.71 20.73 -14.48
CA SER A 172 10.87 19.39 -15.02
C SER A 172 10.12 19.16 -16.35
N GLN A 173 10.77 18.44 -17.26
CA GLN A 173 10.20 17.94 -18.50
C GLN A 173 10.14 16.41 -18.42
N VAL A 174 8.99 15.82 -18.74
CA VAL A 174 8.76 14.38 -18.57
C VAL A 174 8.35 13.76 -19.89
N ALA A 175 9.09 12.76 -20.34
CA ALA A 175 8.76 11.92 -21.48
C ALA A 175 8.56 10.49 -21.00
N CYS A 176 7.48 9.83 -21.45
CA CYS A 176 7.16 8.47 -21.04
C CYS A 176 6.70 7.64 -22.22
N LYS A 177 7.42 6.55 -22.52
CA LYS A 177 7.02 5.57 -23.55
C LYS A 177 7.54 4.18 -23.21
N GLU A 178 6.74 3.16 -23.54
CA GLU A 178 7.14 1.74 -23.45
C GLU A 178 7.66 1.30 -22.06
N GLY A 179 7.16 1.91 -20.99
CA GLY A 179 7.59 1.62 -19.62
C GLY A 179 8.92 2.24 -19.23
N VAL A 180 9.39 3.25 -19.97
CA VAL A 180 10.52 4.11 -19.59
C VAL A 180 10.01 5.53 -19.41
N THR A 181 10.33 6.14 -18.27
CA THR A 181 10.08 7.55 -17.98
C THR A 181 11.42 8.27 -17.85
N VAL A 182 11.62 9.33 -18.64
CA VAL A 182 12.77 10.22 -18.57
C VAL A 182 12.30 11.58 -18.05
N ILE A 183 12.98 12.10 -17.04
CA ILE A 183 12.65 13.34 -16.35
C ILE A 183 13.88 14.23 -16.42
N HIS A 184 13.86 15.26 -17.25
CA HIS A 184 14.89 16.30 -17.27
C HIS A 184 14.51 17.42 -16.32
N SER A 185 15.44 17.84 -15.48
CA SER A 185 15.16 18.71 -14.34
C SER A 185 16.26 19.73 -14.12
N LYS A 186 15.88 21.01 -14.04
CA LYS A 186 16.79 22.12 -13.73
C LYS A 186 16.39 22.81 -12.43
N ARG A 187 17.38 23.24 -11.65
CA ARG A 187 17.22 24.05 -10.45
C ARG A 187 18.43 24.95 -10.23
N GLY A 188 18.19 26.18 -9.77
CA GLY A 188 19.20 27.24 -9.78
C GLY A 188 19.53 27.69 -11.20
N GLY A 189 20.06 28.91 -11.34
CA GLY A 189 20.17 29.59 -12.63
C GLY A 189 18.81 29.94 -13.25
N ASP A 190 18.82 30.29 -14.53
CA ASP A 190 17.62 30.46 -15.32
C ASP A 190 17.12 29.09 -15.84
N THR A 191 16.14 28.52 -15.15
CA THR A 191 15.57 27.21 -15.53
C THR A 191 14.86 27.21 -16.89
N ALA A 192 14.57 28.38 -17.46
CA ALA A 192 13.98 28.51 -18.80
C ALA A 192 15.01 28.47 -19.94
N ALA A 193 16.32 28.48 -19.62
CA ALA A 193 17.39 28.42 -20.60
C ALA A 193 17.33 27.13 -21.43
N ARG A 194 17.48 27.28 -22.75
CA ARG A 194 17.23 26.20 -23.73
C ARG A 194 18.36 25.18 -23.79
N SER A 195 19.58 25.60 -23.48
CA SER A 195 20.76 24.73 -23.46
C SER A 195 21.42 24.69 -22.09
N HIS A 196 22.25 23.67 -21.86
CA HIS A 196 23.08 23.57 -20.66
C HIS A 196 24.09 24.73 -20.59
N ALA A 197 24.73 25.08 -21.71
CA ALA A 197 25.72 26.15 -21.76
C ALA A 197 25.15 27.53 -21.41
N GLU A 198 23.96 27.87 -21.92
CA GLU A 198 23.26 29.10 -21.53
C GLU A 198 22.89 29.08 -20.06
N TRP A 199 22.34 27.97 -19.58
CA TRP A 199 21.97 27.80 -18.17
C TRP A 199 23.19 27.98 -17.25
N LEU A 200 24.32 27.35 -17.58
CA LEU A 200 25.56 27.37 -16.79
C LEU A 200 26.03 28.80 -16.48
N LEU A 201 25.95 29.71 -17.45
CA LEU A 201 26.36 31.10 -17.30
C LEU A 201 25.48 31.88 -16.30
N THR A 202 24.24 31.44 -16.08
CA THR A 202 23.29 32.11 -15.19
C THR A 202 23.38 31.63 -13.74
N VAL A 203 23.99 30.46 -13.48
CA VAL A 203 24.06 29.85 -12.14
C VAL A 203 24.72 30.78 -11.10
N PRO A 204 25.86 31.47 -11.39
CA PRO A 204 26.45 32.40 -10.43
C PRO A 204 25.57 33.59 -10.07
N ALA A 205 24.74 34.06 -11.01
CA ALA A 205 23.86 35.21 -10.80
C ALA A 205 22.56 34.85 -10.08
N LYS A 206 22.09 33.61 -10.20
CA LYS A 206 20.82 33.13 -9.62
C LYS A 206 20.96 31.75 -8.96
N PRO A 207 21.83 31.57 -7.95
CA PRO A 207 21.98 30.28 -7.29
C PRO A 207 20.73 29.91 -6.47
N ASP A 208 20.46 28.61 -6.37
CA ASP A 208 19.42 28.04 -5.50
C ASP A 208 19.99 26.88 -4.66
N ALA A 209 19.28 26.47 -3.61
CA ALA A 209 19.65 25.35 -2.76
C ALA A 209 19.52 24.01 -3.51
N ILE A 210 20.67 23.41 -3.87
CA ILE A 210 20.76 22.15 -4.61
C ILE A 210 21.02 20.94 -3.72
N GLY A 211 21.42 21.16 -2.46
CA GLY A 211 21.68 20.10 -1.50
C GLY A 211 21.40 20.54 -0.08
N PHE A 212 20.88 19.61 0.74
CA PHE A 212 20.56 19.85 2.15
C PHE A 212 21.23 18.78 3.01
N LYS A 213 21.90 19.19 4.08
CA LYS A 213 22.39 18.29 5.13
C LYS A 213 21.38 18.29 6.27
N LEU A 214 20.87 17.11 6.60
CA LEU A 214 19.77 16.95 7.54
C LEU A 214 20.22 16.16 8.76
N VAL A 215 19.67 16.53 9.92
CA VAL A 215 19.79 15.76 11.17
C VAL A 215 18.38 15.47 11.69
N PRO A 216 18.08 14.24 12.15
CA PRO A 216 16.77 13.93 12.72
C PRO A 216 16.46 14.84 13.91
N LEU A 217 15.28 15.48 13.92
CA LEU A 217 14.88 16.40 14.99
C LEU A 217 14.92 15.71 16.36
N THR A 218 14.54 14.43 16.40
CA THR A 218 14.55 13.58 17.60
C THR A 218 15.94 13.39 18.21
N SER A 219 17.03 13.56 17.45
CA SER A 219 18.38 13.44 17.97
C SER A 219 18.78 14.56 18.93
N LEU A 220 18.10 15.72 18.85
CA LEU A 220 18.30 16.89 19.71
C LEU A 220 17.35 16.93 20.91
N LEU A 221 16.41 15.98 21.02
CA LEU A 221 15.42 15.91 22.09
C LEU A 221 15.78 14.89 23.19
N LYS A 222 17.06 14.54 23.32
CA LYS A 222 17.51 13.56 24.33
C LYS A 222 17.11 14.00 25.74
N GLY A 223 16.48 13.10 26.48
CA GLY A 223 16.00 13.37 27.84
C GLY A 223 14.60 13.99 27.94
N VAL A 224 13.96 14.31 26.81
CA VAL A 224 12.59 14.83 26.79
C VAL A 224 11.57 13.68 26.94
N SER A 225 10.60 13.84 27.84
CA SER A 225 9.52 12.88 28.03
C SER A 225 8.68 12.75 26.75
N GLY A 226 8.26 11.53 26.42
CA GLY A 226 7.46 11.28 25.22
C GLY A 226 8.25 11.19 23.89
N LEU A 227 9.57 11.41 23.91
CA LEU A 227 10.44 11.26 22.73
C LEU A 227 10.26 9.91 22.01
N GLY A 228 10.05 8.82 22.77
CA GLY A 228 9.83 7.50 22.21
C GLY A 228 8.61 7.44 21.29
N PHE A 229 7.51 8.10 21.68
CA PHE A 229 6.29 8.16 20.86
C PHE A 229 6.50 9.00 19.61
N LEU A 230 7.11 10.17 19.74
CA LEU A 230 7.41 11.04 18.60
C LEU A 230 8.36 10.37 17.60
N SER A 231 9.43 9.74 18.10
CA SER A 231 10.37 9.01 17.25
C SER A 231 9.70 7.83 16.55
N HIS A 232 8.81 7.11 17.22
CA HIS A 232 8.05 6.03 16.60
C HIS A 232 7.14 6.56 15.49
N ALA A 233 6.38 7.63 15.74
CA ALA A 233 5.49 8.24 14.77
C ALA A 233 6.23 8.80 13.54
N ILE A 234 7.36 9.50 13.75
CA ILE A 234 8.19 10.00 12.64
C ILE A 234 8.71 8.84 11.79
N ASN A 235 9.16 7.74 12.41
CA ASN A 235 9.61 6.56 11.66
C ASN A 235 8.48 5.94 10.83
N LEU A 236 7.25 5.87 11.36
CA LEU A 236 6.09 5.41 10.60
C LEU A 236 5.77 6.36 9.43
N TYR A 237 5.78 7.68 9.67
CA TYR A 237 5.57 8.67 8.62
C TYR A 237 6.62 8.57 7.51
N LEU A 238 7.91 8.47 7.84
CA LEU A 238 8.97 8.34 6.84
C LEU A 238 8.87 7.02 6.06
N ARG A 239 8.40 5.95 6.70
CA ARG A 239 8.26 4.62 6.10
C ARG A 239 7.07 4.52 5.15
N TYR A 240 5.89 4.96 5.57
CA TYR A 240 4.65 4.79 4.79
C TYR A 240 4.21 6.05 4.03
N LYS A 241 4.70 7.22 4.45
CA LYS A 241 4.41 8.54 3.86
C LYS A 241 2.92 8.75 3.55
N PRO A 242 2.02 8.57 4.54
CA PRO A 242 0.62 8.92 4.37
C PRO A 242 0.49 10.42 4.08
N PRO A 243 -0.59 10.86 3.42
CA PRO A 243 -0.90 12.28 3.29
C PRO A 243 -0.90 12.98 4.66
N VAL A 244 -0.42 14.23 4.72
CA VAL A 244 -0.22 14.94 6.00
C VAL A 244 -1.57 15.22 6.67
N GLU A 245 -2.60 15.50 5.88
CA GLU A 245 -3.99 15.66 6.31
C GLU A 245 -4.57 14.41 6.99
N ASP A 246 -4.09 13.23 6.61
CA ASP A 246 -4.55 11.94 7.12
C ASP A 246 -3.65 11.37 8.23
N LEU A 247 -2.53 12.03 8.54
CA LEU A 247 -1.52 11.53 9.45
C LEU A 247 -2.11 11.21 10.84
N ARG A 248 -3.03 12.04 11.33
CA ARG A 248 -3.78 11.77 12.56
C ARG A 248 -4.50 10.41 12.52
N TYR A 249 -5.31 10.18 11.48
CA TYR A 249 -6.08 8.94 11.33
C TYR A 249 -5.16 7.75 11.07
N PHE A 250 -4.10 7.96 10.31
CA PHE A 250 -3.07 6.94 10.10
C PHE A 250 -2.49 6.49 11.44
N LEU A 251 -2.06 7.42 12.31
CA LEU A 251 -1.47 7.12 13.62
C LEU A 251 -2.46 6.41 14.58
N ASP A 252 -3.74 6.78 14.54
CA ASP A 252 -4.82 6.06 15.25
C ASP A 252 -4.91 4.58 14.85
N PHE A 253 -4.51 4.23 13.62
CA PHE A 253 -4.58 2.86 13.08
C PHE A 253 -3.29 2.05 13.26
N GLN A 254 -2.26 2.60 13.92
CA GLN A 254 -0.97 1.93 14.15
C GLN A 254 -0.94 1.10 15.45
N HIS A 255 -2.07 1.01 16.15
CA HIS A 255 -2.23 0.09 17.27
C HIS A 255 -2.14 -1.37 16.82
N HIS A 256 -1.87 -2.25 17.80
CA HIS A 256 -1.79 -3.69 17.57
C HIS A 256 -3.10 -4.22 16.95
N ARG A 257 -2.97 -5.15 16.00
CA ARG A 257 -4.11 -5.79 15.32
C ARG A 257 -4.23 -7.23 15.78
N SER A 258 -5.44 -7.64 16.15
CA SER A 258 -5.76 -9.00 16.56
C SER A 258 -6.87 -9.57 15.68
N TRP A 259 -6.96 -10.90 15.66
CA TRP A 259 -8.03 -11.62 14.97
C TRP A 259 -9.04 -12.11 16.01
N ALA A 260 -10.33 -11.93 15.73
CA ALA A 260 -11.41 -12.52 16.49
C ALA A 260 -12.21 -13.50 15.60
N PRO A 261 -12.59 -14.69 16.12
CA PRO A 261 -12.18 -15.25 17.41
C PRO A 261 -10.68 -15.51 17.46
N VAL A 262 -10.07 -15.39 18.66
CA VAL A 262 -8.67 -15.79 18.85
C VAL A 262 -8.59 -17.31 18.74
N LEU A 263 -7.54 -17.85 18.12
CA LEU A 263 -7.41 -19.29 17.90
C LEU A 263 -7.45 -20.10 19.22
N SER A 264 -7.02 -19.50 20.34
CA SER A 264 -7.12 -20.07 21.70
C SER A 264 -8.56 -20.18 22.21
N ASP A 265 -9.44 -19.28 21.75
CA ASP A 265 -10.83 -19.17 22.19
C ASP A 265 -11.75 -20.07 21.35
N LEU A 266 -11.26 -20.54 20.20
CA LEU A 266 -11.88 -21.64 19.50
C LEU A 266 -11.77 -22.88 20.39
N PRO A 267 -12.85 -23.62 20.64
CA PRO A 267 -12.82 -24.80 21.50
C PRO A 267 -11.94 -25.88 20.86
N LEU A 268 -10.63 -25.84 21.15
CA LEU A 268 -9.67 -26.91 20.89
C LEU A 268 -9.96 -28.12 21.80
N ALA A 269 -10.73 -27.90 22.86
CA ALA A 269 -11.26 -28.89 23.78
C ALA A 269 -12.81 -28.93 23.71
N LEU A 270 -13.33 -30.13 23.39
CA LEU A 270 -14.67 -30.59 23.79
C LEU A 270 -15.90 -29.83 23.25
N CYS A 271 -15.97 -29.52 21.95
CA CYS A 271 -17.29 -29.56 21.30
C CYS A 271 -17.70 -31.03 21.13
N SER A 272 -18.35 -31.57 22.16
CA SER A 272 -19.18 -32.77 22.04
C SER A 272 -20.12 -32.59 20.84
N ASN A 273 -20.45 -33.66 20.14
CA ASN A 273 -21.35 -33.72 18.96
C ASN A 273 -22.80 -33.24 19.23
N ARG A 274 -23.04 -32.37 20.22
CA ARG A 274 -24.35 -32.01 20.77
C ARG A 274 -24.71 -30.51 20.69
N GLN A 275 -23.90 -29.65 20.06
CA GLN A 275 -24.34 -28.27 19.76
C GLN A 275 -25.01 -28.19 18.39
N GLY A 276 -26.35 -28.31 18.39
CA GLY A 276 -27.25 -27.96 17.29
C GLY A 276 -27.11 -28.78 16.00
N ALA A 277 -28.13 -28.73 15.14
CA ALA A 277 -28.07 -29.33 13.81
C ALA A 277 -26.94 -28.67 12.99
N SER A 278 -25.76 -29.30 12.97
CA SER A 278 -24.58 -28.81 12.26
C SER A 278 -24.88 -28.81 10.76
N GLN A 279 -25.22 -27.64 10.23
CA GLN A 279 -25.50 -27.44 8.80
C GLN A 279 -24.19 -27.67 8.02
N ALA A 280 -24.20 -28.68 7.15
CA ALA A 280 -23.04 -29.08 6.37
C ALA A 280 -23.27 -28.82 4.88
N LEU A 281 -22.24 -28.28 4.23
CA LEU A 281 -22.16 -28.16 2.80
C LEU A 281 -21.63 -29.49 2.22
N HIS A 282 -22.37 -30.00 1.24
CA HIS A 282 -22.05 -31.25 0.55
C HIS A 282 -21.41 -30.93 -0.80
N PHE A 283 -20.23 -31.50 -1.07
CA PHE A 283 -19.50 -31.33 -2.33
C PHE A 283 -19.53 -32.57 -3.24
N SER A 284 -19.92 -33.73 -2.70
CA SER A 284 -20.21 -34.94 -3.48
C SER A 284 -21.10 -35.91 -2.70
N LEU A 285 -21.65 -36.92 -3.40
CA LEU A 285 -22.55 -37.92 -2.83
C LEU A 285 -21.90 -38.80 -1.73
N VAL A 286 -20.59 -39.08 -1.84
CA VAL A 286 -19.80 -39.94 -0.93
C VAL A 286 -18.52 -39.22 -0.45
N GLY A 287 -18.59 -37.90 -0.28
CA GLY A 287 -17.42 -37.05 -0.01
C GLY A 287 -17.33 -36.44 1.38
N SER A 288 -16.19 -35.78 1.64
CA SER A 288 -15.95 -35.00 2.84
C SER A 288 -16.96 -33.85 2.97
N LYS A 289 -17.60 -33.76 4.15
CA LYS A 289 -18.56 -32.71 4.50
C LYS A 289 -17.84 -31.50 5.09
N LEU A 290 -18.20 -30.29 4.65
CA LEU A 290 -17.73 -29.05 5.26
C LEU A 290 -18.84 -28.52 6.16
N HIS A 291 -18.62 -28.57 7.46
CA HIS A 291 -19.56 -27.99 8.42
C HIS A 291 -19.41 -26.48 8.42
N VAL A 292 -20.49 -25.74 8.62
CA VAL A 292 -20.44 -24.27 8.73
C VAL A 292 -20.57 -23.88 10.19
N ASN A 293 -19.65 -23.05 10.67
CA ASN A 293 -19.74 -22.45 11.99
C ASN A 293 -20.64 -21.21 11.90
N SER A 294 -21.86 -21.32 12.45
CA SER A 294 -22.84 -20.23 12.50
C SER A 294 -22.76 -19.37 13.75
N ASN A 295 -21.69 -19.48 14.55
CA ASN A 295 -21.48 -18.61 15.70
C ASN A 295 -21.28 -17.16 15.23
N GLN A 296 -21.88 -16.22 15.98
CA GLN A 296 -21.73 -14.80 15.72
C GLN A 296 -20.38 -14.32 16.25
N VAL A 297 -19.60 -13.68 15.38
CA VAL A 297 -18.35 -13.01 15.78
C VAL A 297 -18.66 -11.52 15.85
N ILE A 298 -18.73 -10.98 17.07
CA ILE A 298 -19.10 -9.58 17.31
C ILE A 298 -17.92 -8.87 17.96
N ILE A 299 -17.53 -7.74 17.38
CA ILE A 299 -16.47 -6.87 17.85
C ILE A 299 -17.08 -5.50 18.13
N PRO A 300 -17.53 -5.25 19.38
CA PRO A 300 -18.11 -3.97 19.73
C PRO A 300 -17.02 -2.91 19.86
N ASN A 301 -17.26 -1.72 19.29
CA ASN A 301 -16.42 -0.53 19.44
C ASN A 301 -14.99 -0.60 18.89
N LEU A 302 -14.55 -1.67 18.24
CA LEU A 302 -13.21 -1.71 17.65
C LEU A 302 -13.29 -1.66 16.13
N PRO A 303 -12.44 -0.86 15.46
CA PRO A 303 -12.41 -0.79 14.01
C PRO A 303 -11.95 -2.11 13.42
N VAL A 304 -12.74 -2.62 12.47
CA VAL A 304 -12.43 -3.83 11.72
C VAL A 304 -11.64 -3.44 10.47
N THR A 305 -10.44 -3.99 10.32
CA THR A 305 -9.48 -3.68 9.24
C THR A 305 -9.25 -4.84 8.27
N GLY A 306 -9.96 -5.95 8.46
CA GLY A 306 -9.87 -7.09 7.56
C GLY A 306 -10.77 -8.26 7.93
N MET A 307 -10.88 -9.21 7.01
CA MET A 307 -11.67 -10.42 7.17
C MET A 307 -10.96 -11.61 6.52
N ARG A 308 -11.22 -12.83 7.00
CA ARG A 308 -10.75 -14.06 6.36
C ARG A 308 -11.70 -15.22 6.62
N LEU A 309 -11.74 -16.16 5.68
CA LEU A 309 -12.30 -17.48 5.89
C LEU A 309 -11.24 -18.37 6.57
N HIS A 310 -11.65 -19.20 7.52
CA HIS A 310 -10.75 -20.08 8.25
C HIS A 310 -11.37 -21.46 8.42
N LEU A 311 -10.55 -22.52 8.29
CA LEU A 311 -10.97 -23.89 8.58
C LEU A 311 -10.61 -24.23 10.02
N GLU A 312 -11.63 -24.50 10.83
CA GLU A 312 -11.55 -24.71 12.27
C GLU A 312 -11.72 -26.19 12.65
N GLY A 313 -11.29 -26.51 13.88
CA GLY A 313 -11.40 -27.83 14.49
C GLY A 313 -10.25 -28.78 14.12
N LYS A 314 -10.10 -29.87 14.89
CA LYS A 314 -8.99 -30.83 14.73
C LYS A 314 -8.87 -31.44 13.33
N LYS A 315 -9.98 -31.51 12.58
CA LYS A 315 -10.05 -32.07 11.22
C LYS A 315 -10.07 -30.99 10.12
N ASN A 316 -9.96 -29.70 10.47
CA ASN A 316 -10.08 -28.56 9.54
C ASN A 316 -11.32 -28.65 8.64
N ASN A 317 -12.45 -29.08 9.21
CA ASN A 317 -13.68 -29.38 8.49
C ASN A 317 -14.85 -28.49 8.89
N ARG A 318 -14.60 -27.41 9.64
CA ARG A 318 -15.58 -26.37 9.95
C ARG A 318 -15.16 -25.05 9.31
N LEU A 319 -16.02 -24.45 8.51
CA LEU A 319 -15.80 -23.14 7.93
C LEU A 319 -16.24 -22.06 8.92
N GLY A 320 -15.31 -21.19 9.32
CA GLY A 320 -15.57 -20.00 10.13
C GLY A 320 -15.15 -18.71 9.43
N LEU A 321 -15.66 -17.57 9.90
CA LEU A 321 -15.25 -16.24 9.47
C LEU A 321 -14.56 -15.52 10.63
N HIS A 322 -13.36 -15.00 10.39
CA HIS A 322 -12.61 -14.23 11.37
C HIS A 322 -12.51 -12.78 10.92
N LEU A 323 -12.57 -11.87 11.89
CA LEU A 323 -12.43 -10.44 11.70
C LEU A 323 -11.11 -9.97 12.30
N GLN A 324 -10.37 -9.15 11.56
CA GLN A 324 -9.21 -8.44 12.09
C GLN A 324 -9.68 -7.10 12.65
N HIS A 325 -9.29 -6.79 13.87
CA HIS A 325 -9.62 -5.53 14.53
C HIS A 325 -8.41 -4.91 15.21
N LEU A 326 -8.47 -3.61 15.46
CA LEU A 326 -7.49 -2.95 16.31
C LEU A 326 -7.74 -3.27 17.78
N ALA A 327 -6.69 -3.25 18.59
CA ALA A 327 -6.76 -3.43 20.04
C ALA A 327 -7.34 -2.21 20.77
N ASN A 328 -7.27 -1.02 20.15
CA ASN A 328 -7.77 0.22 20.72
C ASN A 328 -8.77 0.89 19.77
N THR A 329 -9.74 1.60 20.32
CA THR A 329 -10.71 2.40 19.57
C THR A 329 -10.14 3.79 19.31
N PRO A 330 -9.98 4.21 18.03
CA PRO A 330 -9.65 5.59 17.67
C PRO A 330 -10.62 6.58 18.33
N THR A 331 -10.13 7.78 18.68
CA THR A 331 -10.96 8.77 19.40
C THR A 331 -12.22 9.14 18.63
N PHE A 332 -12.16 9.15 17.30
CA PHE A 332 -13.29 9.49 16.44
C PHE A 332 -14.38 8.41 16.37
N ILE A 333 -14.07 7.16 16.75
CA ILE A 333 -15.02 6.05 16.82
C ILE A 333 -15.65 5.95 18.22
N LYS A 334 -15.05 6.57 19.25
CA LYS A 334 -15.57 6.59 20.64
C LYS A 334 -16.86 7.41 20.82
N GLY A 335 -17.50 7.86 19.74
CA GLY A 335 -18.73 8.64 19.76
C GLY A 335 -19.94 7.89 20.30
N ARG A 336 -20.94 8.66 20.77
CA ARG A 336 -22.21 8.14 21.28
C ARG A 336 -22.96 7.45 20.15
N ARG A 337 -23.41 6.22 20.39
CA ARG A 337 -24.28 5.48 19.46
C ARG A 337 -25.72 5.92 19.69
N ASP A 338 -26.37 6.36 18.63
CA ASP A 338 -27.79 6.72 18.69
C ASP A 338 -28.70 5.49 18.47
N LYS A 339 -28.22 4.47 17.74
CA LYS A 339 -28.99 3.27 17.39
C LYS A 339 -28.25 1.97 17.74
N PRO A 340 -28.99 0.88 18.05
CA PRO A 340 -28.39 -0.44 18.23
C PRO A 340 -27.82 -0.98 16.91
N PRO A 341 -26.75 -1.80 16.94
CA PRO A 341 -26.20 -2.45 15.76
C PRO A 341 -27.24 -3.31 15.03
N ILE A 342 -27.19 -3.33 13.71
CA ILE A 342 -28.22 -3.94 12.86
C ILE A 342 -27.62 -5.07 12.02
N TRP A 343 -28.22 -6.26 12.08
CA TRP A 343 -27.86 -7.38 11.21
C TRP A 343 -28.45 -7.22 9.81
N ARG A 344 -27.61 -7.48 8.82
CA ARG A 344 -27.96 -7.51 7.40
C ARG A 344 -27.26 -8.70 6.77
N GLY A 345 -27.97 -9.43 5.93
CA GLY A 345 -27.41 -10.62 5.31
C GLY A 345 -27.80 -10.76 3.86
N SER A 346 -27.07 -11.59 3.14
CA SER A 346 -27.34 -11.84 1.73
C SER A 346 -28.68 -12.55 1.52
N GLU A 347 -29.24 -13.18 2.55
CA GLU A 347 -30.56 -13.81 2.48
C GLU A 347 -31.75 -12.85 2.36
N THR A 348 -31.55 -11.54 2.57
CA THR A 348 -32.61 -10.55 2.32
C THR A 348 -32.76 -10.23 0.84
N VAL A 349 -31.80 -10.64 0.01
CA VAL A 349 -31.84 -10.52 -1.46
C VAL A 349 -32.41 -11.82 -2.00
N SER A 350 -33.69 -11.83 -2.36
CA SER A 350 -34.39 -13.02 -2.87
C SER A 350 -34.13 -13.32 -4.36
N ASP A 351 -33.03 -12.82 -4.93
CA ASP A 351 -32.69 -13.01 -6.35
C ASP A 351 -31.78 -14.24 -6.50
N GLU A 352 -32.34 -15.32 -7.05
CA GLU A 352 -31.67 -16.61 -7.25
C GLU A 352 -30.46 -16.52 -8.20
N ARG A 353 -30.33 -15.44 -8.99
CA ARG A 353 -29.16 -15.25 -9.88
C ARG A 353 -27.85 -15.12 -9.10
N TYR A 354 -27.90 -14.78 -7.82
CA TYR A 354 -26.72 -14.75 -6.96
C TYR A 354 -26.37 -16.12 -6.36
N HIS A 355 -27.12 -17.19 -6.66
CA HIS A 355 -26.83 -18.54 -6.16
C HIS A 355 -25.90 -19.26 -7.13
N GLU A 356 -24.60 -19.24 -6.81
CA GLU A 356 -23.60 -19.85 -7.66
C GLU A 356 -23.12 -21.20 -7.09
N PRO A 357 -23.02 -22.25 -7.91
CA PRO A 357 -22.51 -23.55 -7.46
C PRO A 357 -20.99 -23.48 -7.28
N VAL A 358 -20.49 -24.00 -6.16
CA VAL A 358 -19.03 -23.95 -5.89
C VAL A 358 -18.24 -24.85 -6.82
N GLN A 359 -18.74 -26.05 -7.17
CA GLN A 359 -18.06 -26.95 -8.12
C GLN A 359 -18.99 -27.56 -9.15
N ARG A 360 -19.98 -28.36 -8.72
CA ARG A 360 -20.97 -28.97 -9.60
C ARG A 360 -22.35 -28.42 -9.27
N ARG A 361 -23.21 -28.32 -10.28
CA ARG A 361 -24.58 -27.76 -10.20
C ARG A 361 -25.50 -28.41 -9.16
N MET A 362 -25.22 -29.63 -8.70
CA MET A 362 -26.09 -30.35 -7.75
C MET A 362 -25.61 -30.30 -6.29
N PHE A 363 -24.55 -29.57 -5.98
CA PHE A 363 -23.90 -29.58 -4.67
C PHE A 363 -23.87 -28.17 -4.07
N ALA A 364 -23.14 -27.94 -2.97
CA ALA A 364 -23.12 -26.69 -2.22
C ALA A 364 -23.12 -25.43 -3.11
N HIS A 365 -24.05 -24.51 -2.83
CA HIS A 365 -24.15 -23.21 -3.46
C HIS A 365 -23.69 -22.11 -2.50
N VAL A 366 -23.22 -21.00 -3.05
CA VAL A 366 -22.84 -19.80 -2.31
C VAL A 366 -23.66 -18.63 -2.85
N CYS A 367 -24.21 -17.84 -1.95
CA CYS A 367 -24.87 -16.60 -2.31
C CYS A 367 -23.83 -15.49 -2.53
N THR A 368 -23.66 -15.05 -3.77
CA THR A 368 -22.70 -14.02 -4.19
C THR A 368 -23.23 -12.58 -4.05
N ALA A 369 -24.44 -12.42 -3.50
CA ALA A 369 -25.06 -11.12 -3.28
C ALA A 369 -24.24 -10.28 -2.29
N PRO A 370 -23.84 -9.05 -2.66
CA PRO A 370 -22.98 -8.24 -1.80
C PRO A 370 -23.72 -7.68 -0.60
N VAL A 371 -23.21 -7.95 0.59
CA VAL A 371 -23.68 -7.32 1.82
C VAL A 371 -22.85 -6.07 2.04
N LYS A 372 -23.39 -4.92 1.62
CA LYS A 372 -22.74 -3.61 1.79
C LYS A 372 -23.69 -2.63 2.44
N TYR A 373 -23.12 -1.60 3.06
CA TYR A 373 -23.87 -0.44 3.50
C TYR A 373 -24.68 0.18 2.33
N ASP A 374 -25.96 0.48 2.61
CA ASP A 374 -26.87 1.19 1.71
C ASP A 374 -27.05 2.64 2.19
N PRO A 375 -26.72 3.66 1.36
CA PRO A 375 -26.95 5.08 1.65
C PRO A 375 -28.39 5.40 2.10
N ASN A 376 -29.38 4.61 1.65
CA ASN A 376 -30.78 4.79 2.01
C ASN A 376 -31.09 4.48 3.48
N TRP A 377 -30.16 3.89 4.24
CA TRP A 377 -30.31 3.72 5.69
C TRP A 377 -30.12 5.04 6.46
N CYS A 378 -29.59 6.08 5.81
CA CYS A 378 -29.57 7.42 6.37
C CYS A 378 -30.97 8.03 6.38
N SER A 379 -31.40 8.52 7.53
CA SER A 379 -32.50 9.50 7.57
C SER A 379 -32.07 10.72 6.76
N ALA A 380 -32.97 11.29 5.95
CA ALA A 380 -32.70 12.43 5.06
C ALA A 380 -32.04 13.65 5.76
N HIS A 381 -32.07 13.70 7.09
CA HIS A 381 -31.57 14.81 7.90
C HIS A 381 -30.26 14.50 8.66
N ARG A 382 -29.66 13.31 8.53
CA ARG A 382 -28.40 12.95 9.20
C ARG A 382 -27.46 12.18 8.28
N ARG A 383 -26.31 12.77 7.95
CA ARG A 383 -25.22 12.05 7.28
C ARG A 383 -24.51 11.15 8.29
N THR A 384 -24.68 9.83 8.13
CA THR A 384 -24.13 8.79 9.00
C THR A 384 -23.45 7.72 8.17
N ALA A 385 -22.31 7.21 8.62
CA ALA A 385 -21.66 6.07 8.01
C ALA A 385 -21.97 4.80 8.81
N TYR A 386 -21.93 3.64 8.16
CA TYR A 386 -22.06 2.35 8.86
C TYR A 386 -20.83 1.51 8.62
N ILE A 387 -20.28 0.97 9.71
CA ILE A 387 -19.11 0.10 9.69
C ILE A 387 -19.49 -1.31 10.11
N VAL A 388 -18.73 -2.29 9.62
CA VAL A 388 -18.90 -3.68 10.03
C VAL A 388 -18.28 -3.86 11.42
N SER A 389 -19.07 -4.42 12.32
CA SER A 389 -18.75 -4.69 13.73
C SER A 389 -18.98 -6.15 14.10
N GLY A 390 -19.44 -6.96 13.16
CA GLY A 390 -19.62 -8.39 13.39
C GLY A 390 -19.96 -9.13 12.11
N VAL A 391 -19.80 -10.45 12.16
CA VAL A 391 -19.99 -11.34 11.03
C VAL A 391 -20.57 -12.67 11.48
N GLN A 392 -21.37 -13.28 10.61
CA GLN A 392 -21.93 -14.61 10.82
C GLN A 392 -22.08 -15.32 9.47
N LEU A 393 -21.76 -16.61 9.43
CA LEU A 393 -22.13 -17.50 8.34
C LEU A 393 -23.44 -18.20 8.65
N HIS A 394 -24.29 -18.34 7.64
CA HIS A 394 -25.58 -19.00 7.78
C HIS A 394 -25.84 -19.89 6.58
N VAL A 395 -26.37 -21.09 6.79
CA VAL A 395 -26.79 -21.97 5.70
C VAL A 395 -28.30 -22.02 5.65
N ARG A 396 -28.86 -21.82 4.46
CA ARG A 396 -30.30 -22.02 4.19
C ARG A 396 -30.48 -23.15 3.19
N ALA A 397 -31.52 -23.93 3.38
CA ALA A 397 -31.98 -24.86 2.36
C ALA A 397 -32.76 -24.06 1.31
N HIS A 398 -32.40 -24.24 0.05
CA HIS A 398 -33.12 -23.70 -1.12
C HIS A 398 -33.42 -24.88 -2.05
N ASP A 399 -34.69 -25.23 -2.15
CA ASP A 399 -35.18 -26.44 -2.84
C ASP A 399 -34.47 -27.72 -2.38
N SER A 400 -33.63 -28.30 -3.25
CA SER A 400 -32.86 -29.52 -3.02
C SER A 400 -31.39 -29.27 -2.66
N THR A 401 -30.99 -28.00 -2.53
CA THR A 401 -29.60 -27.59 -2.31
C THR A 401 -29.41 -26.78 -1.03
N THR A 402 -28.17 -26.70 -0.57
CA THR A 402 -27.79 -25.87 0.58
C THR A 402 -27.00 -24.66 0.08
N VAL A 403 -27.46 -23.46 0.45
CA VAL A 403 -26.87 -22.19 0.06
C VAL A 403 -26.18 -21.56 1.27
N LEU A 404 -24.92 -21.21 1.11
CA LEU A 404 -24.15 -20.46 2.10
C LEU A 404 -24.41 -18.95 1.96
N HIS A 405 -24.87 -18.33 3.04
CA HIS A 405 -25.14 -16.90 3.16
C HIS A 405 -24.19 -16.22 4.13
N LEU A 406 -23.94 -14.94 3.88
CA LEU A 406 -23.12 -14.05 4.69
C LEU A 406 -24.02 -13.04 5.41
N ARG A 407 -23.80 -12.86 6.71
CA ARG A 407 -24.43 -11.81 7.52
C ARG A 407 -23.37 -10.91 8.12
N LEU A 408 -23.61 -9.61 8.05
CA LEU A 408 -22.77 -8.57 8.64
C LEU A 408 -23.60 -7.77 9.66
N LEU A 409 -22.97 -7.44 10.78
CA LEU A 409 -23.51 -6.58 11.80
C LEU A 409 -22.97 -5.16 11.60
N TYR A 410 -23.85 -4.22 11.32
CA TYR A 410 -23.48 -2.83 11.09
C TYR A 410 -23.65 -1.98 12.35
N THR A 411 -22.65 -1.17 12.66
CA THR A 411 -22.71 -0.12 13.68
C THR A 411 -22.71 1.25 13.01
N GLU A 412 -23.62 2.13 13.43
CA GLU A 412 -23.75 3.51 12.94
C GLU A 412 -22.66 4.40 13.57
N LEU A 413 -22.04 5.22 12.73
CA LEU A 413 -21.13 6.31 13.09
C LEU A 413 -21.76 7.63 12.64
N ALA A 414 -22.32 8.35 13.61
CA ALA A 414 -22.94 9.65 13.37
C ALA A 414 -21.89 10.73 13.07
N GLY A 415 -22.17 11.63 12.13
CA GLY A 415 -21.28 12.74 11.78
C GLY A 415 -20.12 12.34 10.85
N TYR A 416 -20.13 11.12 10.31
CA TYR A 416 -19.14 10.65 9.34
C TYR A 416 -19.82 10.26 8.02
N ALA A 417 -19.10 10.43 6.91
CA ALA A 417 -19.50 9.97 5.60
C ALA A 417 -18.39 9.15 4.94
N VAL A 418 -18.79 8.23 4.07
CA VAL A 418 -17.86 7.47 3.24
C VAL A 418 -17.32 8.39 2.14
N VAL A 419 -16.01 8.62 2.12
CA VAL A 419 -15.35 9.44 1.09
C VAL A 419 -14.89 8.58 -0.07
N GLN A 420 -14.26 7.46 0.24
CA GLN A 420 -13.70 6.55 -0.74
C GLN A 420 -14.00 5.11 -0.34
N SER A 421 -14.25 4.25 -1.33
CA SER A 421 -14.39 2.82 -1.08
C SER A 421 -13.72 1.98 -2.15
N LYS A 422 -13.17 0.84 -1.74
CA LYS A 422 -12.47 -0.10 -2.60
C LYS A 422 -12.85 -1.53 -2.24
N TRP A 423 -13.17 -2.33 -3.24
CA TRP A 423 -13.26 -3.77 -3.07
C TRP A 423 -11.86 -4.37 -3.15
N ALA A 424 -11.51 -5.19 -2.18
CA ALA A 424 -10.31 -6.00 -2.23
C ALA A 424 -10.69 -7.48 -2.19
N HIS A 425 -9.96 -8.24 -2.99
CA HIS A 425 -9.95 -9.68 -3.05
C HIS A 425 -8.49 -10.09 -3.21
N ASN A 426 -8.14 -11.27 -2.72
CA ASN A 426 -6.75 -11.70 -2.68
C ASN A 426 -6.43 -12.67 -3.81
N THR A 427 -5.87 -12.13 -4.90
CA THR A 427 -5.12 -12.92 -5.88
C THR A 427 -3.63 -12.83 -5.56
N GLY A 428 -3.16 -13.64 -4.58
CA GLY A 428 -1.73 -13.92 -4.44
C GLY A 428 -0.94 -13.12 -3.40
N ARG A 429 -1.35 -13.12 -2.12
CA ARG A 429 -0.38 -13.03 -1.02
C ARG A 429 0.29 -14.40 -0.84
N LEU A 430 1.39 -14.65 -1.55
CA LEU A 430 2.32 -15.71 -1.12
C LEU A 430 2.87 -15.30 0.25
N SER A 431 2.31 -15.92 1.30
CA SER A 431 2.85 -15.91 2.64
C SER A 431 4.36 -16.18 2.55
N GLY A 432 5.17 -15.19 2.95
CA GLY A 432 6.61 -15.36 3.08
C GLY A 432 6.92 -16.60 3.91
N LYS A 433 7.44 -17.63 3.25
CA LYS A 433 8.06 -18.79 3.89
C LYS A 433 9.49 -18.87 3.39
N GLY A 434 10.39 -19.03 4.35
CA GLY A 434 11.83 -18.91 4.20
C GLY A 434 12.42 -19.76 3.09
N GLY A 435 13.37 -19.17 2.39
CA GLY A 435 14.26 -19.92 1.51
C GLY A 435 15.20 -20.76 2.36
N PHE A 436 15.10 -22.07 2.24
CA PHE A 436 16.23 -22.97 2.35
C PHE A 436 16.06 -24.13 1.35
N LEU A 437 17.03 -24.18 0.43
CA LEU A 437 17.60 -25.32 -0.31
C LEU A 437 16.70 -26.14 -1.26
N SER A 438 16.92 -25.96 -2.56
CA SER A 438 17.19 -27.09 -3.47
C SER A 438 18.00 -26.62 -4.68
N LYS A 439 19.22 -27.17 -4.80
CA LYS A 439 20.10 -27.08 -5.97
C LYS A 439 19.54 -27.91 -7.14
N SER A 440 19.67 -27.35 -8.34
CA SER A 440 19.99 -27.96 -9.65
C SER A 440 19.32 -29.27 -10.11
N LEU A 441 18.68 -29.23 -11.30
CA LEU A 441 19.16 -29.85 -12.56
C LEU A 441 18.16 -29.55 -13.70
N GLY A 442 18.67 -29.30 -14.91
CA GLY A 442 17.88 -28.90 -16.08
C GLY A 442 17.35 -30.07 -16.91
N VAL A 443 16.49 -29.76 -17.90
CA VAL A 443 16.58 -30.10 -19.34
C VAL A 443 15.25 -29.74 -20.05
N ALA A 444 15.44 -29.08 -21.20
CA ALA A 444 14.63 -28.83 -22.41
C ALA A 444 13.11 -29.08 -22.51
N ALA A 445 12.46 -28.02 -23.03
CA ALA A 445 11.50 -27.93 -24.15
C ALA A 445 10.20 -28.77 -24.18
N SER A 446 9.06 -28.07 -24.20
CA SER A 446 8.08 -28.18 -25.31
C SER A 446 7.00 -27.09 -25.24
N SER A 447 6.54 -26.73 -26.43
CA SER A 447 5.58 -25.70 -26.80
C SER A 447 4.15 -25.98 -26.34
N GLY A 448 3.46 -24.93 -25.88
CA GLY A 448 2.01 -24.90 -25.71
C GLY A 448 1.57 -23.50 -25.29
N ALA A 449 0.64 -22.91 -26.04
CA ALA A 449 0.15 -21.55 -25.86
C ALA A 449 -0.38 -21.32 -24.42
N ALA A 450 0.22 -20.37 -23.71
CA ALA A 450 -0.24 -19.92 -22.41
C ALA A 450 -0.83 -18.51 -22.54
N GLU A 451 -2.11 -18.38 -22.22
CA GLU A 451 -2.73 -17.11 -21.87
C GLU A 451 -1.85 -16.39 -20.83
N ARG A 452 -1.49 -15.14 -21.13
CA ARG A 452 -0.74 -14.28 -20.22
C ARG A 452 -1.62 -13.95 -19.01
N ASP A 453 -1.54 -14.77 -17.97
CA ASP A 453 -2.02 -14.40 -16.65
C ASP A 453 -1.16 -13.21 -16.19
N ARG A 454 -1.78 -12.04 -16.03
CA ARG A 454 -1.11 -10.82 -15.54
C ARG A 454 -0.73 -11.06 -14.08
N GLN A 455 0.46 -11.61 -13.87
CA GLN A 455 1.03 -11.81 -12.55
C GLN A 455 1.35 -10.43 -11.96
N GLU A 456 0.51 -9.95 -11.03
CA GLU A 456 0.78 -8.70 -10.32
C GLU A 456 2.14 -8.81 -9.58
N PRO A 457 2.96 -7.73 -9.58
CA PRO A 457 4.27 -7.78 -8.95
C PRO A 457 4.13 -8.04 -7.45
N ALA A 458 4.98 -8.95 -6.94
CA ALA A 458 5.09 -9.21 -5.52
C ALA A 458 5.40 -7.90 -4.76
N ARG A 459 4.48 -7.50 -3.86
CA ARG A 459 4.62 -6.26 -3.08
C ARG A 459 5.88 -6.32 -2.23
N VAL A 460 6.66 -5.24 -2.21
CA VAL A 460 7.81 -5.10 -1.32
C VAL A 460 7.29 -5.13 0.12
N ASN A 461 7.74 -6.12 0.92
CA ASN A 461 7.41 -6.14 2.33
C ASN A 461 8.21 -5.03 3.02
N VAL A 462 7.54 -3.91 3.28
CA VAL A 462 8.16 -2.76 3.92
C VAL A 462 8.39 -3.05 5.40
N ASP A 463 7.77 -4.07 6.01
CA ASP A 463 7.86 -4.41 7.43
C ASP A 463 9.01 -5.38 7.79
N SER A 464 9.97 -4.86 8.54
CA SER A 464 11.06 -5.63 9.19
C SER A 464 10.63 -6.28 10.52
N GLY A 465 9.42 -5.97 10.97
CA GLY A 465 8.84 -6.53 12.20
C GLY A 465 8.20 -7.88 11.90
N VAL A 466 8.89 -8.96 12.25
CA VAL A 466 8.30 -10.30 12.31
C VAL A 466 7.37 -10.32 13.51
N PHE A 467 6.11 -9.92 13.32
CA PHE A 467 5.07 -10.29 14.28
C PHE A 467 4.74 -11.77 14.05
N ALA A 468 5.19 -12.60 15.00
CA ALA A 468 4.84 -14.01 15.11
C ALA A 468 3.34 -14.14 15.45
N GLY A 469 2.49 -13.89 14.47
CA GLY A 469 1.04 -14.01 14.57
C GLY A 469 0.40 -14.47 13.26
N GLY A 470 1.20 -14.99 12.34
CA GLY A 470 0.66 -15.82 11.26
C GLY A 470 -0.05 -17.02 11.90
N PRO A 471 -1.29 -17.36 11.49
CA PRO A 471 -1.96 -18.53 12.04
C PRO A 471 -1.04 -19.75 11.84
N PRO A 472 -0.95 -20.67 12.83
CA PRO A 472 -0.23 -21.91 12.62
C PRO A 472 -0.80 -22.58 11.37
N VAL A 473 0.07 -22.86 10.41
CA VAL A 473 -0.28 -23.60 9.21
C VAL A 473 -0.96 -24.89 9.67
N PRO A 474 -2.16 -25.23 9.18
CA PRO A 474 -2.86 -26.41 9.67
C PRO A 474 -2.01 -27.65 9.41
N VAL A 475 -1.57 -28.33 10.48
CA VAL A 475 -0.70 -29.54 10.44
C VAL A 475 -1.54 -30.80 10.17
N GLY A 476 -2.67 -30.68 9.48
CA GLY A 476 -3.62 -31.77 9.27
C GLY A 476 -4.13 -31.87 7.83
N ASP A 477 -4.69 -33.05 7.52
CA ASP A 477 -5.15 -33.52 6.20
C ASP A 477 -5.85 -32.40 5.38
N GLN A 478 -5.14 -31.85 4.39
CA GLN A 478 -5.48 -30.61 3.67
C GLN A 478 -6.60 -30.77 2.61
N LYS A 479 -7.36 -31.86 2.67
CA LYS A 479 -8.31 -32.25 1.61
C LYS A 479 -9.44 -31.24 1.37
N LEU A 480 -9.76 -30.38 2.35
CA LEU A 480 -10.83 -29.37 2.25
C LEU A 480 -10.35 -27.97 1.84
N LEU A 481 -9.04 -27.68 1.88
CA LEU A 481 -8.47 -26.41 1.36
C LEU A 481 -8.66 -26.26 -0.16
N LYS A 482 -8.95 -27.36 -0.87
CA LYS A 482 -9.30 -27.33 -2.29
C LYS A 482 -10.66 -26.66 -2.57
N PHE A 483 -11.51 -26.48 -1.56
CA PHE A 483 -12.85 -25.90 -1.69
C PHE A 483 -12.99 -24.50 -1.07
N VAL A 484 -12.00 -24.02 -0.29
CA VAL A 484 -12.09 -22.76 0.43
C VAL A 484 -10.79 -21.99 0.27
N ASP A 485 -10.89 -20.74 -0.14
CA ASP A 485 -9.77 -19.81 -0.05
C ASP A 485 -9.66 -19.25 1.38
N THR A 486 -8.56 -19.58 2.06
CA THR A 486 -8.27 -19.12 3.44
C THR A 486 -7.35 -17.90 3.48
N SER A 487 -7.20 -17.24 2.33
CA SER A 487 -6.42 -16.01 2.20
C SER A 487 -6.98 -14.89 3.10
N GLN A 488 -6.07 -14.10 3.65
CA GLN A 488 -6.43 -12.95 4.47
C GLN A 488 -6.68 -11.73 3.58
N VAL A 489 -7.82 -11.09 3.76
CA VAL A 489 -8.19 -9.86 3.05
C VAL A 489 -8.14 -8.70 4.05
N THR A 490 -7.03 -7.96 4.04
CA THR A 490 -6.73 -6.90 5.02
C THR A 490 -6.20 -5.67 4.31
N MET A 491 -6.56 -4.49 4.79
CA MET A 491 -5.90 -3.23 4.43
C MET A 491 -5.24 -2.61 5.66
N GLY A 492 -4.06 -2.00 5.49
CA GLY A 492 -3.27 -1.51 6.60
C GLY A 492 -2.31 -0.39 6.20
N PRO A 493 -1.20 -0.19 6.95
CA PRO A 493 -0.30 0.96 6.77
C PRO A 493 0.38 1.01 5.40
N GLN A 494 0.51 -0.15 4.75
CA GLN A 494 1.04 -0.30 3.39
C GLN A 494 0.07 0.19 2.30
N ASP A 495 -1.22 0.29 2.64
CA ASP A 495 -2.28 0.71 1.73
C ASP A 495 -2.67 2.15 2.09
N SER A 496 -2.00 3.15 1.50
CA SER A 496 -2.29 4.56 1.76
C SER A 496 -3.78 4.89 1.59
N PRO A 497 -4.39 5.70 2.48
CA PRO A 497 -3.78 6.46 3.59
C PRO A 497 -3.65 5.67 4.91
N GLY A 498 -3.83 4.36 4.89
CA GLY A 498 -3.50 3.45 6.00
C GLY A 498 -4.54 3.29 7.12
N HIS A 499 -5.70 3.93 7.01
CA HIS A 499 -6.77 3.91 8.02
C HIS A 499 -8.11 3.36 7.48
N TRP A 500 -8.04 2.23 6.78
CA TRP A 500 -9.19 1.61 6.11
C TRP A 500 -10.09 0.81 7.05
N LEU A 501 -11.41 0.96 6.88
CA LEU A 501 -12.43 0.25 7.65
C LEU A 501 -13.26 -0.68 6.76
N VAL A 502 -13.65 -1.82 7.30
CA VAL A 502 -14.57 -2.74 6.62
C VAL A 502 -15.99 -2.19 6.67
N THR A 503 -16.61 -2.05 5.49
CA THR A 503 -17.98 -1.52 5.30
C THR A 503 -18.89 -2.46 4.52
N GLY A 504 -18.38 -3.63 4.15
CA GLY A 504 -19.15 -4.65 3.46
C GLY A 504 -18.28 -5.84 3.07
N ALA A 505 -18.93 -6.91 2.65
CA ALA A 505 -18.28 -8.10 2.14
C ALA A 505 -19.25 -8.90 1.26
N LYS A 506 -18.69 -9.76 0.42
CA LYS A 506 -19.44 -10.76 -0.35
C LYS A 506 -18.66 -12.07 -0.38
N LEU A 507 -19.38 -13.17 -0.49
CA LEU A 507 -18.77 -14.45 -0.83
C LEU A 507 -18.74 -14.59 -2.36
N ASP A 508 -17.79 -15.35 -2.88
CA ASP A 508 -17.68 -15.64 -4.30
C ASP A 508 -17.31 -17.11 -4.54
N ALA A 509 -17.56 -17.61 -5.74
CA ALA A 509 -17.30 -18.99 -6.15
C ALA A 509 -16.26 -19.04 -7.28
N GLU A 510 -15.02 -18.69 -6.95
CA GLU A 510 -13.95 -18.58 -7.94
C GLU A 510 -13.16 -19.89 -8.11
N LYS A 511 -12.99 -20.36 -9.35
CA LYS A 511 -12.16 -21.54 -9.70
C LYS A 511 -12.48 -22.79 -8.86
N GLY A 512 -13.73 -23.01 -8.49
CA GLY A 512 -14.11 -24.19 -7.71
C GLY A 512 -14.02 -24.02 -6.18
N LYS A 513 -13.76 -22.79 -5.70
CA LYS A 513 -13.51 -22.47 -4.28
C LYS A 513 -14.42 -21.35 -3.78
N ILE A 514 -14.79 -21.43 -2.51
CA ILE A 514 -15.44 -20.35 -1.78
C ILE A 514 -14.36 -19.30 -1.45
N SER A 515 -14.50 -18.09 -1.98
CA SER A 515 -13.62 -16.95 -1.70
C SER A 515 -14.38 -15.81 -1.02
N LEU A 516 -13.62 -14.86 -0.47
CA LEU A 516 -14.15 -13.70 0.27
C LEU A 516 -13.66 -12.41 -0.38
N HIS A 517 -14.59 -11.50 -0.66
CA HIS A 517 -14.28 -10.15 -1.13
C HIS A 517 -14.75 -9.18 -0.06
N VAL A 518 -13.90 -8.22 0.29
CA VAL A 518 -14.17 -7.27 1.37
C VAL A 518 -14.16 -5.86 0.81
N LYS A 519 -15.16 -5.07 1.19
CA LYS A 519 -15.25 -3.66 0.85
C LYS A 519 -14.68 -2.81 1.98
N PHE A 520 -13.58 -2.14 1.69
CA PHE A 520 -12.94 -1.18 2.57
C PHE A 520 -13.38 0.24 2.21
N SER A 521 -13.55 1.09 3.20
CA SER A 521 -13.87 2.50 2.99
C SER A 521 -13.07 3.41 3.93
N LEU A 522 -12.81 4.63 3.45
CA LEU A 522 -12.33 5.75 4.24
C LEU A 522 -13.50 6.60 4.68
N LEU A 523 -13.46 7.05 5.93
CA LEU A 523 -14.50 7.86 6.53
C LEU A 523 -13.93 9.24 6.86
N ALA A 524 -14.66 10.29 6.53
CA ALA A 524 -14.33 11.65 6.95
C ALA A 524 -15.48 12.26 7.75
N PRO A 525 -15.18 13.15 8.71
CA PRO A 525 -16.20 13.91 9.41
C PRO A 525 -16.97 14.79 8.40
N VAL A 526 -18.27 14.89 8.62
CA VAL A 526 -19.15 15.77 7.84
C VAL A 526 -19.12 17.14 8.51
N SER A 527 -18.56 18.13 7.80
CA SER A 527 -18.59 19.54 8.21
C SER A 527 -19.99 20.13 8.26
#